data_AF-A0AA41XP73-F1
#
_entry.id   AF-A0AA41XP73-F1
#
_cell.length_a   1.000
_cell.length_b   1.000
_cell.length_c   1.000
_cell.angle_alpha   90.00
_cell.angle_beta   90.00
_cell.angle_gamma   90.00
#
_symmetry.space_group_name_H-M   'P 1'
#
loop_
_entity.id
_entity.type
_entity.pdbx_description
1 polymer ?
#
loop_
_entity_poly.entity_id
_entity_poly.type
_entity_poly.pdbx_seq_one_letter_code
_entity_poly.pdbx_strand_id
1 'polypeptide(L)' 'MVTEPTRLATHGRQLLGTTLTEAGALLVGDDRRTLHGVSPIRPLDGRGPAQRDVLVVTYDSGWP' A
#
# COMPACT_ATOMS: atom_id res chain seq x y z
N MET A 1 13.34 2.66 -7.13
CA MET A 1 12.08 3.44 -7.20
C MET A 1 12.17 4.49 -6.12
N VAL A 2 11.91 5.79 -6.38
CA VAL A 2 11.72 6.75 -5.28
C VAL A 2 10.41 6.32 -4.66
N THR A 3 10.52 5.57 -3.57
CA THR A 3 9.37 4.86 -3.02
C THR A 3 8.72 5.75 -2.00
N GLU A 4 7.77 6.53 -2.48
CA GLU A 4 6.79 7.10 -1.59
C GLU A 4 5.98 5.95 -0.95
N PRO A 5 5.61 6.06 0.34
CA PRO A 5 5.11 4.93 1.10
C PRO A 5 3.65 4.60 0.80
N THR A 6 3.29 3.33 0.98
CA THR A 6 1.92 2.98 1.36
C THR A 6 1.63 3.61 2.72
N ARG A 7 0.54 4.37 2.80
CA ARG A 7 0.08 5.06 4.01
C ARG A 7 -1.12 4.36 4.60
N LEU A 8 -1.10 4.20 5.92
CA LEU A 8 -2.27 3.84 6.73
C LEU A 8 -2.63 5.01 7.63
N ALA A 9 -3.91 5.31 7.72
CA ALA A 9 -4.45 6.35 8.59
C ALA A 9 -5.71 5.88 9.31
N THR A 10 -6.02 6.48 10.44
CA THR A 10 -7.30 6.30 11.14
C THR A 10 -7.79 7.66 11.61
N HIS A 11 -9.07 7.97 11.39
CA HIS A 11 -9.67 9.24 11.80
C HIS A 11 -8.84 10.48 11.39
N GLY A 12 -8.28 10.47 10.17
CA GLY A 12 -7.42 11.55 9.65
C GLY A 12 -5.99 11.59 10.18
N ARG A 13 -5.60 10.73 11.13
CA ARG A 13 -4.24 10.62 11.66
C ARG A 13 -3.45 9.52 10.96
N GLN A 14 -2.27 9.85 10.45
CA GLN A 14 -1.35 8.85 9.89
C GLN A 14 -0.86 7.90 11.00
N LEU A 15 -0.98 6.60 10.74
CA LEU A 15 -0.49 5.52 11.60
C LEU A 15 0.86 4.99 11.11
N LEU A 16 0.99 4.78 9.79
CA LEU A 16 2.18 4.20 9.18
C LEU A 16 2.39 4.76 7.78
N GLY A 17 3.65 5.02 7.44
CA GLY A 17 4.11 5.15 6.07
C GLY A 17 5.23 4.14 5.86
N THR A 18 5.07 3.19 4.93
CA THR A 18 6.10 2.20 4.62
C THR A 18 6.17 1.86 3.13
N THR A 19 7.32 1.39 2.69
CA THR A 19 7.53 0.85 1.34
C THR A 19 7.79 -0.64 1.45
N LEU A 20 7.09 -1.44 0.64
CA LEU A 20 7.38 -2.86 0.48
C LEU A 20 8.40 -3.02 -0.66
N THR A 21 9.66 -3.32 -0.32
CA THR A 21 10.76 -3.45 -1.29
C THR A 21 11.06 -4.90 -1.68
N GLU A 22 10.74 -5.85 -0.80
CA GLU A 22 11.01 -7.27 -1.00
C GLU A 22 9.77 -8.02 -1.48
N ALA A 23 9.96 -9.00 -2.36
CA ALA A 23 8.90 -9.91 -2.75
C ALA A 23 8.38 -10.67 -1.52
N GLY A 24 7.06 -10.74 -1.36
CA GLY A 24 6.43 -11.39 -0.21
C GLY A 24 6.43 -10.53 1.08
N ALA A 25 6.95 -9.30 1.06
CA ALA A 25 6.68 -8.36 2.14
C ALA A 25 5.18 -8.00 2.15
N LEU A 26 4.58 -7.95 3.33
CA LEU A 26 3.14 -7.79 3.51
C LEU A 26 2.82 -6.57 4.36
N LEU A 27 1.69 -5.92 4.03
CA LEU A 27 1.03 -4.96 4.89
C LEU A 27 -0.39 -5.45 5.15
N VAL A 28 -0.74 -5.66 6.41
CA VAL A 28 -2.06 -6.12 6.83
C VAL A 28 -2.75 -4.99 7.60
N GLY A 29 -3.95 -4.62 7.17
CA GLY A 29 -4.75 -3.55 7.77
C GLY A 29 -6.16 -4.02 8.14
N ASP A 30 -6.72 -3.42 9.18
CA ASP A 30 -8.14 -3.54 9.53
C ASP A 30 -8.91 -2.52 8.67
N ASP A 31 -9.52 -3.00 7.58
CA ASP A 31 -10.21 -2.16 6.58
C ASP A 31 -11.42 -1.41 7.18
N ARG A 32 -11.97 -1.89 8.31
CA ARG A 32 -13.07 -1.21 9.01
C ARG A 32 -12.61 -0.02 9.85
N ARG A 33 -11.31 0.07 10.16
CA ARG A 33 -10.77 1.09 11.09
C ARG A 33 -9.66 1.93 10.50
N THR A 34 -9.14 1.53 9.34
CA THR A 34 -8.01 2.19 8.71
C THR A 34 -8.33 2.51 7.25
N LEU A 35 -7.91 3.69 6.83
CA LEU A 35 -7.84 4.06 5.42
C LEU A 35 -6.43 3.79 4.95
N HIS A 36 -6.30 3.13 3.80
CA HIS A 36 -5.01 2.93 3.15
C HIS A 36 -4.93 3.75 1.86
N GLY A 37 -3.75 4.25 1.56
CA GLY A 37 -3.46 4.97 0.33
C GLY A 37 -2.10 4.57 -0.20
N VAL A 38 -1.98 4.49 -1.52
CA VAL A 38 -0.69 4.25 -2.18
C VAL A 38 -0.25 5.53 -2.90
N SER A 39 1.04 5.83 -2.82
CA SER A 39 1.60 6.88 -3.62
C SER A 39 1.63 6.50 -5.10
N PRO A 40 1.54 7.47 -6.02
CA PRO A 40 1.71 7.20 -7.44
C PRO A 40 3.08 6.59 -7.77
N ILE A 41 3.12 5.65 -8.72
CA ILE A 41 4.37 5.08 -9.23
C ILE A 41 5.06 6.10 -10.14
N ARG A 42 6.39 6.19 -10.03
CA ARG A 42 7.25 7.06 -10.85
C ARG A 42 8.48 6.28 -11.37
N PRO A 43 8.84 6.40 -12.65
CA PRO A 43 10.12 5.89 -13.16
C PRO A 43 11.32 6.54 -12.47
N LEU A 44 12.39 5.78 -12.31
CA LEU A 44 13.62 6.26 -11.70
C LEU A 44 14.48 7.09 -12.67
N ASP A 45 14.61 6.62 -13.90
CA ASP A 45 15.55 7.15 -14.90
C ASP A 45 14.85 7.47 -16.23
N GLY A 46 13.52 7.36 -16.29
CA GLY A 46 12.72 7.69 -17.47
C GLY A 46 12.91 6.74 -18.65
N ARG A 47 13.63 5.62 -18.49
CA ARG A 47 14.02 4.73 -19.60
C ARG A 47 13.08 3.55 -19.85
N GLY A 48 11.92 3.54 -19.21
CA GLY A 48 10.90 2.50 -19.42
C GLY A 48 9.71 2.64 -18.47
N PRO A 49 8.69 1.79 -18.62
CA PRO A 49 7.56 1.76 -17.70
C PRO A 49 8.03 1.38 -16.30
N ALA A 50 7.49 2.06 -15.29
CA ALA A 50 7.69 1.72 -13.89
C ALA A 50 6.44 1.01 -13.37
N GLN A 51 6.62 -0.22 -12.93
CA GLN A 51 5.55 -1.12 -12.50
C GLN A 51 5.80 -1.58 -11.07
N ARG A 52 4.73 -1.88 -10.35
CA ARG A 52 4.77 -2.51 -9.03
C ARG A 52 3.70 -3.58 -9.00
N ASP A 53 4.11 -4.83 -9.00
CA ASP A 53 3.20 -5.96 -8.88
C ASP A 53 2.75 -6.13 -7.43
N VAL A 54 1.46 -6.35 -7.24
CA VAL A 54 0.84 -6.49 -5.92
C VAL A 54 -0.24 -7.56 -5.94
N LEU A 55 -0.38 -8.27 -4.82
CA LEU A 55 -1.54 -9.11 -4.54
C LEU A 55 -2.32 -8.47 -3.39
N VAL A 56 -3.62 -8.25 -3.60
CA VAL A 56 -4.54 -7.80 -2.55
C VAL A 56 -5.44 -8.97 -2.18
N VAL A 57 -5.48 -9.30 -0.90
CA VAL A 57 -6.38 -10.31 -0.34
C VAL A 57 -7.29 -9.63 0.66
N THR A 58 -8.60 -9.71 0.44
CA THR A 58 -9.61 -9.12 1.32
C THR A 58 -10.39 -10.23 2.01
N TYR A 59 -10.44 -10.16 3.33
CA TYR A 59 -11.31 -11.00 4.14
C TYR A 59 -12.51 -10.17 4.58
N ASP A 60 -13.70 -10.60 4.16
CA ASP A 60 -14.94 -10.11 4.74
C ASP A 60 -15.64 -11.25 5.47
N SER A 61 -16.29 -10.92 6.59
CA SER A 61 -16.90 -11.92 7.47
C SER A 61 -18.11 -12.60 6.84
N GLY A 62 -18.72 -11.98 5.81
CA GLY A 62 -19.96 -12.49 5.19
C GLY A 62 -21.14 -12.63 6.17
N TRP A 63 -20.97 -12.19 7.42
CA TRP A 63 -22.00 -12.19 8.45
C TRP A 63 -23.03 -11.11 8.13
N PRO A 64 -24.34 -11.45 8.10
CA PRO A 64 -25.41 -10.50 7.78
C PRO A 64 -25.58 -9.39 8.81
#